data_AF-A0A3D2FHZ3-F1
#
_entry.id   AF-A0A3D2FHZ3-F1
#
_cell.length_a   1.000
_cell.length_b   1.000
_cell.length_c   1.000
_cell.angle_alpha   90.00
_cell.angle_beta   90.00
_cell.angle_gamma   90.00
#
_symmetry.space_group_name_H-M   'P 1'
#
loop_
_entity.id
_entity.type
_entity.pdbx_description
1 polymer ?
#
loop_
_entity_poly.entity_id
_entity_poly.type
_entity_poly.pdbx_seq_one_letter_code
_entity_poly.pdbx_strand_id
1 'polypeptide(L)'
;MGVALGFLLSTLKDWWVQRRKNKKDVEYLSIQIICMLDRYVAGCAAVVSDDGLCRGQPDKDGCSCIQVSTPTFEPEAVKVEWKSLPTKLMYEILMFSNKIEVADNRISAAFEEDHPPDYDEGFGERRYQYAILGIEAAALAEKLRNYAKLPKLQVKHPDEWDAVRYMQDEKRKFDAWEEQRTCLPNPIATDC
;
A
#
# COMPACT_ATOMS: atom_id res chain seq x y z
N MET A 1 50.72 28.29 8.72
CA MET A 1 50.53 27.33 7.60
C MET A 1 49.99 25.97 8.08
N GLY A 2 50.57 25.32 9.09
CA GLY A 2 50.12 23.99 9.55
C GLY A 2 48.69 23.91 10.12
N VAL A 3 48.21 24.94 10.83
CA VAL A 3 46.85 24.95 11.43
C VAL A 3 45.74 25.04 10.38
N ALA A 4 45.96 25.83 9.32
CA ALA A 4 45.00 25.98 8.22
C ALA A 4 44.87 24.67 7.42
N LEU A 5 45.98 23.96 7.20
CA LEU A 5 45.98 22.67 6.50
C LEU A 5 45.24 21.59 7.32
N GLY A 6 45.48 21.56 8.65
CA GLY A 6 44.78 20.65 9.56
C GLY A 6 43.27 20.88 9.61
N PHE A 7 42.84 22.15 9.66
CA PHE A 7 41.42 22.50 9.63
C PHE A 7 40.74 22.11 8.32
N LEU A 8 41.38 22.38 7.17
CA LEU A 8 40.85 21.99 5.85
C LEU A 8 40.75 20.47 5.66
N LEU A 9 41.75 19.71 6.15
CA LEU A 9 41.69 18.24 6.10
C LEU A 9 40.59 17.68 7.01
N SER A 10 40.37 18.29 8.19
CA SER A 10 39.28 17.89 9.09
C SER A 10 37.92 18.13 8.45
N THR A 11 37.65 19.32 7.91
CA THR A 11 36.36 19.64 7.31
C THR A 11 36.04 18.76 6.09
N LEU A 12 37.05 18.47 5.26
CA LEU A 12 36.90 17.53 4.13
C LEU A 12 36.61 16.10 4.60
N LYS A 13 37.32 15.63 5.63
CA LYS A 13 37.08 14.31 6.22
C LYS A 13 35.68 14.23 6.83
N ASP A 14 35.27 15.23 7.59
CA ASP A 14 33.98 15.27 8.26
C ASP A 14 32.84 15.31 7.24
N TRP A 15 32.98 16.10 6.18
CA TRP A 15 32.04 16.10 5.06
C TRP A 15 31.92 14.74 4.37
N TRP A 16 33.05 14.06 4.14
CA TRP A 16 33.07 12.74 3.50
C TRP A 16 32.45 11.67 4.40
N VAL A 17 32.77 11.66 5.69
CA VAL A 17 32.18 10.76 6.68
C VAL A 17 30.67 10.99 6.78
N GLN A 18 30.25 12.25 6.88
CA GLN A 18 28.83 12.62 6.94
C GLN A 18 28.08 12.18 5.68
N ARG A 19 28.68 12.36 4.49
CA ARG A 19 28.07 11.93 3.23
C ARG A 19 27.96 10.41 3.11
N ARG A 20 28.96 9.67 3.59
CA ARG A 20 28.92 8.20 3.63
C ARG A 20 27.87 7.68 4.62
N LYS A 21 27.80 8.29 5.81
CA LYS A 21 26.79 7.97 6.82
C LYS A 21 25.39 8.21 6.26
N ASN A 22 25.12 9.39 5.72
CA ASN A 22 23.83 9.72 5.12
C ASN A 22 23.43 8.76 3.99
N LYS A 23 24.39 8.32 3.17
CA LYS A 23 24.11 7.31 2.13
C LYS A 23 23.69 5.97 2.74
N LYS A 24 24.37 5.49 3.79
CA LYS A 24 24.02 4.24 4.46
C LYS A 24 22.69 4.32 5.19
N ASP A 25 22.39 5.46 5.79
CA ASP A 25 21.10 5.73 6.44
C ASP A 25 19.95 5.68 5.41
N VAL A 26 20.11 6.33 4.25
CA VAL A 26 19.14 6.26 3.14
C VAL A 26 18.96 4.83 2.63
N GLU A 27 20.05 4.11 2.36
CA GLU A 27 19.99 2.73 1.86
C GLU A 27 19.24 1.82 2.84
N TYR A 28 19.62 1.87 4.13
CA TYR A 28 19.02 1.02 5.16
C TYR A 28 17.55 1.34 5.39
N LEU A 29 17.21 2.63 5.53
CA LEU A 29 15.82 3.09 5.64
C LEU A 29 15.01 2.61 4.45
N SER A 30 15.50 2.84 3.23
CA SER A 30 14.76 2.49 2.02
C SER A 30 14.52 0.99 1.93
N ILE A 31 15.52 0.15 2.24
CA ILE A 31 15.36 -1.31 2.25
C ILE A 31 14.26 -1.73 3.24
N GLN A 32 14.28 -1.22 4.48
CA GLN A 32 13.27 -1.56 5.49
C GLN A 32 11.85 -1.22 5.01
N ILE A 33 11.66 0.02 4.55
CA ILE A 33 10.33 0.49 4.12
C ILE A 33 9.87 -0.22 2.85
N ILE A 34 10.75 -0.46 1.87
CA ILE A 34 10.41 -1.24 0.66
C ILE A 34 9.94 -2.64 1.04
N CYS A 35 10.65 -3.34 1.93
CA CYS A 35 10.26 -4.69 2.35
C CYS A 35 8.92 -4.70 3.10
N MET A 36 8.58 -3.63 3.81
CA MET A 36 7.26 -3.49 4.45
C MET A 36 6.16 -3.25 3.41
N LEU A 37 6.41 -2.33 2.47
CA LEU A 37 5.47 -2.05 1.38
C LEU A 37 5.24 -3.27 0.49
N ASP A 38 6.27 -4.04 0.15
CA ASP A 38 6.13 -5.26 -0.66
C ASP A 38 5.27 -6.33 0.04
N ARG A 39 5.45 -6.49 1.36
CA ARG A 39 4.61 -7.38 2.16
C ARG A 39 3.17 -6.87 2.23
N TYR A 40 3.00 -5.57 2.38
CA TYR A 40 1.70 -4.91 2.37
C TYR A 40 0.98 -5.13 1.03
N VAL A 41 1.67 -4.94 -0.11
CA VAL A 41 1.17 -5.21 -1.47
C VAL A 41 0.68 -6.65 -1.62
N ALA A 42 1.48 -7.63 -1.16
CA ALA A 42 1.08 -9.03 -1.21
C ALA A 42 -0.17 -9.31 -0.37
N GLY A 43 -0.25 -8.71 0.82
CA GLY A 43 -1.43 -8.82 1.67
C GLY A 43 -2.67 -8.15 1.08
N CYS A 44 -2.52 -6.99 0.45
CA CYS A 44 -3.60 -6.34 -0.30
C CYS A 44 -4.14 -7.26 -1.40
N ALA A 45 -3.26 -7.89 -2.19
CA ALA A 45 -3.70 -8.81 -3.23
C ALA A 45 -4.43 -10.03 -2.66
N ALA A 46 -4.03 -10.54 -1.50
CA ALA A 46 -4.76 -11.60 -0.81
C ALA A 46 -6.16 -11.13 -0.36
N VAL A 47 -6.27 -9.92 0.18
CA VAL A 47 -7.58 -9.33 0.55
C VAL A 47 -8.47 -9.13 -0.67
N VAL A 48 -7.91 -8.68 -1.79
CA VAL A 48 -8.65 -8.51 -3.05
C VAL A 48 -9.21 -9.84 -3.56
N SER A 49 -8.54 -10.97 -3.26
CA SER A 49 -9.03 -12.31 -3.60
C SER A 49 -9.99 -12.93 -2.59
N ASP A 50 -10.26 -12.26 -1.46
CA ASP A 50 -11.16 -12.73 -0.42
C ASP A 50 -12.62 -12.54 -0.87
N ASP A 51 -13.27 -13.65 -1.23
CA ASP A 51 -14.67 -13.71 -1.64
C ASP A 51 -15.62 -14.01 -0.47
N GLY A 52 -15.10 -14.04 0.76
CA GLY A 52 -15.89 -14.33 1.96
C GLY A 52 -16.19 -15.82 2.16
N LEU A 53 -15.66 -16.71 1.30
CA LEU A 53 -15.94 -18.14 1.35
C LEU A 53 -14.73 -18.95 1.84
N CYS A 54 -14.95 -19.83 2.81
CA CYS A 54 -13.93 -20.78 3.24
C CYS A 54 -13.94 -22.00 2.31
N ARG A 55 -12.95 -22.09 1.40
CA ARG A 55 -12.87 -23.17 0.40
C ARG A 55 -14.14 -23.29 -0.46
N GLY A 56 -14.71 -22.14 -0.83
CA GLY A 56 -15.94 -22.06 -1.62
C GLY A 56 -17.22 -22.40 -0.84
N GLN A 57 -17.16 -22.42 0.49
CA GLN A 57 -18.33 -22.63 1.34
C GLN A 57 -18.51 -21.46 2.32
N PRO A 58 -19.76 -21.07 2.62
CA PRO A 58 -20.03 -20.12 3.69
C PRO A 58 -19.71 -20.74 5.06
N ASP A 59 -19.85 -19.94 6.11
CA ASP A 59 -19.66 -20.41 7.47
C ASP A 59 -20.77 -21.39 7.92
N LYS A 60 -20.68 -21.82 9.18
CA LYS A 60 -21.63 -22.76 9.80
C LYS A 60 -23.09 -22.26 9.81
N ASP A 61 -23.30 -20.95 9.74
CA ASP A 61 -24.59 -20.28 9.78
C ASP A 61 -25.05 -19.89 8.36
N GLY A 62 -24.30 -20.27 7.33
CA GLY A 62 -24.60 -20.00 5.92
C GLY A 62 -24.22 -18.59 5.48
N CYS A 63 -23.37 -17.90 6.23
CA CYS A 63 -22.94 -16.52 5.94
C CYS A 63 -21.51 -16.45 5.40
N SER A 64 -21.25 -15.49 4.52
CA SER A 64 -19.90 -15.11 4.12
C SER A 64 -19.15 -14.48 5.29
N CYS A 65 -17.86 -14.78 5.44
CA CYS A 65 -17.04 -14.25 6.52
C CYS A 65 -15.61 -13.98 6.06
N ILE A 66 -14.99 -12.92 6.59
CA ILE A 66 -13.64 -12.49 6.21
C ILE A 66 -12.64 -13.64 6.45
N GLN A 67 -11.95 -14.07 5.39
CA GLN A 67 -10.97 -15.16 5.45
C GLN A 67 -9.52 -14.66 5.55
N VAL A 68 -9.24 -13.48 5.00
CA VAL A 68 -7.89 -12.91 4.92
C VAL A 68 -7.75 -11.79 5.93
N SER A 69 -6.72 -11.83 6.78
CA SER A 69 -6.42 -10.73 7.70
C SER A 69 -5.99 -9.47 6.95
N THR A 70 -6.42 -8.30 7.43
CA THR A 70 -5.95 -7.00 6.94
C THR A 70 -4.43 -6.89 7.00
N PRO A 71 -3.75 -6.46 5.92
CA PRO A 71 -2.32 -6.18 5.95
C PRO A 71 -2.02 -4.94 6.81
N THR A 72 -0.89 -4.95 7.52
CA THR A 72 -0.48 -3.85 8.40
C THR A 72 0.73 -3.11 7.83
N PHE A 73 0.78 -1.78 7.99
CA PHE A 73 1.93 -0.97 7.64
C PHE A 73 2.23 0.06 8.73
N GLU A 74 3.27 -0.22 9.52
CA GLU A 74 3.66 0.59 10.68
C GLU A 74 5.08 1.17 10.51
N PRO A 75 5.28 2.13 9.58
CA PRO A 75 6.61 2.65 9.28
C PRO A 75 7.27 3.29 10.51
N GLU A 76 6.49 3.95 11.38
CA GLU A 76 6.99 4.66 12.55
C GLU A 76 7.66 3.75 13.60
N ALA A 77 7.31 2.47 13.64
CA ALA A 77 7.94 1.49 14.52
C ALA A 77 9.39 1.18 14.13
N VAL A 78 9.80 1.52 12.90
CA VAL A 78 11.14 1.25 12.37
C VAL A 78 12.14 2.29 12.92
N LYS A 79 13.21 1.79 13.54
CA LYS A 79 14.31 2.62 14.06
C LYS A 79 15.28 3.02 12.94
N VAL A 80 14.93 4.08 12.20
CA VAL A 80 15.70 4.61 11.05
C VAL A 80 15.80 6.14 11.11
N GLU A 81 16.80 6.69 10.41
CA GLU A 81 17.03 8.14 10.31
C GLU A 81 16.14 8.78 9.25
N TRP A 82 14.86 9.03 9.57
CA TRP A 82 13.87 9.61 8.64
C TRP A 82 14.32 10.87 7.91
N LYS A 83 15.14 11.70 8.57
CA LYS A 83 15.70 12.95 8.01
C LYS A 83 16.68 12.72 6.87
N SER A 84 17.12 11.48 6.63
CA SER A 84 17.98 11.16 5.48
C SER A 84 17.20 11.15 4.15
N LEU A 85 15.86 11.00 4.20
CA LEU A 85 15.01 11.06 3.01
C LEU A 85 14.64 12.51 2.62
N PRO A 86 14.29 12.76 1.33
CA PRO A 86 13.67 14.01 0.93
C PRO A 86 12.33 14.17 1.63
N THR A 87 12.02 15.38 2.10
CA THR A 87 10.79 15.70 2.85
C THR A 87 9.53 15.17 2.18
N LYS A 88 9.42 15.30 0.85
CA LYS A 88 8.25 14.82 0.10
C LYS A 88 8.09 13.30 0.21
N LEU A 89 9.17 12.53 0.09
CA LEU A 89 9.11 11.07 0.13
C LEU A 89 8.83 10.57 1.55
N MET A 90 9.45 11.19 2.55
CA MET A 90 9.14 10.94 3.96
C MET A 90 7.66 11.21 4.26
N TYR A 91 7.13 12.35 3.81
CA TYR A 91 5.71 12.69 3.97
C TYR A 91 4.79 11.67 3.30
N GLU A 92 5.06 11.29 2.04
CA GLU A 92 4.27 10.28 1.32
C GLU A 92 4.25 8.93 2.06
N ILE A 93 5.37 8.51 2.67
CA ILE A 93 5.45 7.27 3.44
C ILE A 93 4.65 7.35 4.73
N LEU A 94 4.85 8.39 5.54
CA LEU A 94 4.20 8.50 6.84
C LEU A 94 2.70 8.76 6.71
N MET A 95 2.29 9.55 5.71
CA MET A 95 0.87 9.80 5.43
C MET A 95 0.15 8.59 4.83
N PHE A 96 0.87 7.58 4.36
CA PHE A 96 0.25 6.38 3.82
C PHE A 96 -0.55 5.64 4.90
N SER A 97 -0.08 5.62 6.16
CA SER A 97 -0.83 5.04 7.28
C SER A 97 -2.22 5.68 7.46
N ASN A 98 -2.32 7.00 7.32
CA ASN A 98 -3.61 7.71 7.41
C ASN A 98 -4.55 7.30 6.28
N LYS A 99 -4.03 6.99 5.08
CA LYS A 99 -4.86 6.49 3.97
C LYS A 99 -5.43 5.11 4.27
N ILE A 100 -4.66 4.26 4.94
CA ILE A 100 -5.12 2.93 5.39
C ILE A 100 -6.27 3.11 6.38
N GLU A 101 -6.14 3.98 7.38
CA GLU A 101 -7.21 4.25 8.34
C GLU A 101 -8.49 4.78 7.67
N VAL A 102 -8.36 5.69 6.71
CA VAL A 102 -9.52 6.22 5.96
C VAL A 102 -10.22 5.10 5.17
N ALA A 103 -9.46 4.21 4.53
CA ALA A 103 -10.01 3.07 3.81
C ALA A 103 -10.69 2.08 4.76
N ASP A 104 -10.07 1.74 5.88
CA ASP A 104 -10.62 0.81 6.87
C ASP A 104 -11.94 1.36 7.46
N ASN A 105 -12.04 2.66 7.69
CA ASN A 105 -13.29 3.30 8.12
C ASN A 105 -14.40 3.19 7.06
N ARG A 106 -14.07 3.32 5.77
CA ARG A 106 -15.06 3.13 4.69
C ARG A 106 -15.53 1.68 4.61
N ILE A 107 -14.60 0.74 4.75
CA ILE A 107 -14.91 -0.69 4.77
C ILE A 107 -15.83 -1.01 5.94
N SER A 108 -15.51 -0.51 7.14
CA SER A 108 -16.37 -0.70 8.33
C SER A 108 -17.77 -0.16 8.09
N ALA A 109 -17.90 1.06 7.55
CA ALA A 109 -19.19 1.65 7.23
C ALA A 109 -19.98 0.82 6.21
N ALA A 110 -19.32 0.27 5.20
CA ALA A 110 -19.97 -0.61 4.23
C ALA A 110 -20.50 -1.89 4.88
N PHE A 111 -19.71 -2.56 5.74
CA PHE A 111 -20.17 -3.75 6.46
C PHE A 111 -21.26 -3.47 7.50
N GLU A 112 -21.33 -2.26 8.05
CA GLU A 112 -22.38 -1.85 9.00
C GLU A 112 -23.76 -1.73 8.34
N GLU A 113 -23.79 -1.26 7.09
CA GLU A 113 -25.02 -1.09 6.30
C GLU A 113 -25.41 -2.37 5.53
N ASP A 114 -24.49 -3.33 5.40
CA ASP A 114 -24.70 -4.56 4.66
C ASP A 114 -25.29 -5.69 5.53
N HIS A 115 -25.90 -6.69 4.89
CA HIS A 115 -26.73 -7.69 5.56
C HIS A 115 -26.38 -9.13 5.15
N PRO A 116 -26.54 -10.11 6.07
CA PRO A 116 -26.41 -11.53 5.73
C PRO A 116 -27.34 -11.96 4.58
N PRO A 117 -26.98 -13.02 3.84
CA PRO A 117 -25.86 -13.91 4.11
C PRO A 117 -24.54 -13.50 3.44
N ASP A 118 -24.58 -12.72 2.36
CA ASP A 118 -23.45 -12.61 1.43
C ASP A 118 -22.49 -11.46 1.75
N TYR A 119 -23.00 -10.38 2.37
CA TYR A 119 -22.24 -9.14 2.64
C TYR A 119 -21.52 -8.59 1.38
N ASP A 120 -22.22 -8.61 0.24
CA ASP A 120 -21.67 -8.26 -1.07
C ASP A 120 -21.09 -6.83 -1.13
N GLU A 121 -21.72 -5.86 -0.48
CA GLU A 121 -21.28 -4.47 -0.46
C GLU A 121 -20.04 -4.30 0.42
N GLY A 122 -20.03 -4.90 1.61
CA GLY A 122 -18.88 -4.92 2.51
C GLY A 122 -17.65 -5.58 1.89
N PHE A 123 -17.81 -6.77 1.29
CA PHE A 123 -16.73 -7.45 0.57
C PHE A 123 -16.33 -6.71 -0.71
N GLY A 124 -17.28 -6.07 -1.40
CA GLY A 124 -17.02 -5.22 -2.55
C GLY A 124 -16.11 -4.05 -2.20
N GLU A 125 -16.52 -3.24 -1.22
CA GLU A 125 -15.77 -2.06 -0.75
C GLU A 125 -14.41 -2.47 -0.20
N ARG A 126 -14.33 -3.58 0.55
CA ARG A 126 -13.07 -4.13 1.05
C ARG A 126 -12.09 -4.44 -0.08
N ARG A 127 -12.52 -5.20 -1.09
CA ARG A 127 -11.66 -5.52 -2.23
C ARG A 127 -11.25 -4.25 -2.99
N TYR A 128 -12.17 -3.31 -3.17
CA TYR A 128 -11.89 -2.06 -3.86
C TYR A 128 -10.85 -1.19 -3.15
N GLN A 129 -11.04 -0.92 -1.86
CA GLN A 129 -10.13 -0.08 -1.07
C GLN A 129 -8.73 -0.70 -0.99
N TYR A 130 -8.60 -2.01 -0.74
CA TYR A 130 -7.29 -2.66 -0.69
C TYR A 130 -6.63 -2.81 -2.06
N ALA A 131 -7.38 -2.86 -3.16
CA ALA A 131 -6.80 -2.77 -4.51
C ALA A 131 -6.14 -1.40 -4.72
N ILE A 132 -6.79 -0.31 -4.34
CA ILE A 132 -6.23 1.05 -4.40
C ILE A 132 -4.98 1.16 -3.54
N LEU A 133 -5.06 0.77 -2.26
CA LEU A 133 -3.94 0.86 -1.34
C LEU A 133 -2.75 0.01 -1.79
N GLY A 134 -2.98 -1.20 -2.29
CA GLY A 134 -1.92 -2.07 -2.81
C GLY A 134 -1.21 -1.47 -4.02
N ILE A 135 -1.95 -0.87 -4.95
CA ILE A 135 -1.36 -0.17 -6.12
C ILE A 135 -0.52 1.02 -5.67
N GLU A 136 -1.04 1.84 -4.73
CA GLU A 136 -0.29 2.98 -4.19
C GLU A 136 0.98 2.55 -3.44
N ALA A 137 0.90 1.50 -2.61
CA ALA A 137 2.04 0.95 -1.88
C ALA A 137 3.14 0.47 -2.83
N ALA A 138 2.77 -0.22 -3.92
CA ALA A 138 3.71 -0.66 -4.95
C ALA A 138 4.42 0.52 -5.62
N ALA A 139 3.67 1.57 -5.97
CA ALA A 139 4.23 2.80 -6.54
C ALA A 139 5.18 3.51 -5.56
N LEU A 140 4.85 3.54 -4.27
CA LEU A 140 5.72 4.12 -3.24
C LEU A 140 7.01 3.31 -3.06
N ALA A 141 6.93 1.98 -3.09
CA ALA A 141 8.09 1.11 -3.04
C ALA A 141 9.00 1.32 -4.26
N GLU A 142 8.43 1.49 -5.46
CA GLU A 142 9.21 1.82 -6.66
C GLU A 142 9.90 3.19 -6.56
N LYS A 143 9.21 4.23 -6.07
CA LYS A 143 9.83 5.55 -5.81
C LYS A 143 11.04 5.44 -4.88
N LEU A 144 10.93 4.67 -3.80
CA LEU A 144 12.03 4.42 -2.86
C LEU A 144 13.20 3.67 -3.51
N ARG A 145 12.92 2.62 -4.29
CA ARG A 145 13.97 1.88 -5.03
C ARG A 145 14.74 2.80 -5.96
N ASN A 146 14.02 3.62 -6.72
CA ASN A 146 14.61 4.58 -7.66
C ASN A 146 15.44 5.64 -6.92
N TYR A 147 14.94 6.17 -5.80
CA TYR A 147 15.67 7.16 -4.99
C TYR A 147 16.96 6.61 -4.39
N ALA A 148 16.89 5.43 -3.77
CA ALA A 148 18.03 4.80 -3.12
C ALA A 148 18.95 4.03 -4.08
N LYS A 149 18.63 4.00 -5.38
CA LYS A 149 19.34 3.23 -6.42
C LYS A 149 19.46 1.74 -6.08
N LEU A 150 18.40 1.20 -5.50
CA LEU A 150 18.29 -0.21 -5.16
C LEU A 150 17.83 -1.01 -6.39
N PRO A 151 18.12 -2.32 -6.45
CA PRO A 151 17.59 -3.17 -7.50
C PRO A 151 16.09 -3.03 -7.62
N LYS A 152 15.58 -2.97 -8.85
CA LYS A 152 14.16 -3.10 -9.09
C LYS A 152 13.70 -4.49 -8.65
N LEU A 153 12.43 -4.60 -8.27
CA LEU A 153 11.81 -5.91 -8.13
C LEU A 153 12.04 -6.66 -9.45
N GLN A 154 12.56 -7.88 -9.38
CA GLN A 154 12.90 -8.63 -10.59
C GLN A 154 11.64 -8.76 -11.45
N VAL A 155 11.76 -8.48 -12.74
CA VAL A 155 10.69 -8.70 -13.70
C VAL A 155 10.45 -10.21 -13.72
N LYS A 156 9.31 -10.59 -13.16
CA LYS A 156 8.84 -11.95 -13.13
C LYS A 156 8.64 -12.48 -14.56
N HIS A 157 8.73 -13.79 -14.76
CA HIS A 157 8.44 -14.38 -16.08
C HIS A 157 7.04 -13.92 -16.56
N PRO A 158 6.78 -13.72 -17.87
CA PRO A 158 5.47 -13.23 -18.33
C PRO A 158 4.26 -14.04 -17.86
N ASP A 159 4.47 -15.33 -17.56
CA ASP A 159 3.43 -16.25 -17.06
C ASP A 159 3.31 -16.28 -15.53
N GLU A 160 4.12 -15.50 -14.83
CA GLU A 160 4.13 -15.47 -13.37
C GLU A 160 3.13 -14.43 -12.84
N TRP A 161 2.48 -14.76 -11.73
CA TRP A 161 1.46 -13.91 -11.12
C TRP A 161 2.02 -12.55 -10.68
N ASP A 162 1.34 -11.48 -11.12
CA ASP A 162 1.61 -10.08 -10.80
C ASP A 162 0.47 -9.51 -9.96
N ALA A 163 0.76 -9.27 -8.68
CA ALA A 163 -0.17 -8.73 -7.71
C ALA A 163 -0.69 -7.34 -8.10
N VAL A 164 0.16 -6.47 -8.65
CA VAL A 164 -0.22 -5.10 -9.01
C VAL A 164 -1.17 -5.13 -10.21
N ARG A 165 -0.83 -5.92 -11.23
CA ARG A 165 -1.71 -6.11 -12.39
C ARG A 165 -3.06 -6.70 -11.99
N TYR A 166 -3.06 -7.72 -11.13
CA TYR A 166 -4.29 -8.31 -10.60
C TYR A 166 -5.17 -7.28 -9.89
N MET A 167 -4.60 -6.47 -8.99
CA MET A 167 -5.35 -5.41 -8.31
C MET A 167 -5.84 -4.31 -9.27
N GLN A 168 -5.07 -3.98 -10.31
CA GLN A 168 -5.51 -3.04 -11.36
C GLN A 168 -6.67 -3.59 -12.19
N ASP A 169 -6.69 -4.89 -12.47
CA ASP A 169 -7.78 -5.55 -13.18
C ASP A 169 -9.05 -5.55 -12.30
N GLU A 170 -8.95 -5.91 -11.02
CA GLU A 170 -10.09 -5.89 -10.08
C GLU A 170 -10.62 -4.47 -9.86
N LYS A 171 -9.75 -3.49 -9.62
CA LYS A 171 -10.17 -2.08 -9.48
C LYS A 171 -10.97 -1.61 -10.70
N ARG A 172 -10.53 -1.94 -11.91
CA ARG A 172 -11.23 -1.56 -13.16
C ARG A 172 -12.62 -2.17 -13.27
N LYS A 173 -12.82 -3.41 -12.80
CA LYS A 173 -14.14 -4.05 -12.77
C LYS A 173 -15.09 -3.30 -11.84
N PHE A 174 -14.61 -2.91 -10.65
CA PHE A 174 -15.39 -2.11 -9.70
C PHE A 174 -15.71 -0.72 -10.25
N ASP A 175 -14.72 0.00 -10.81
CA ASP A 175 -14.95 1.32 -11.40
C ASP A 175 -16.02 1.25 -12.51
N ALA A 176 -15.96 0.23 -13.38
CA ALA A 176 -16.95 0.03 -14.45
C ALA A 176 -18.35 -0.31 -13.91
N TRP A 177 -18.45 -1.04 -12.80
CA TRP A 177 -19.71 -1.37 -12.15
C TRP A 177 -20.36 -0.14 -11.51
N GLU A 178 -19.58 0.70 -10.83
CA GLU A 178 -20.04 1.99 -10.28
C GLU A 178 -20.50 2.98 -11.35
N GLU A 179 -19.74 3.09 -12.45
CA GLU A 179 -20.13 3.91 -13.62
C GLU A 179 -21.48 3.44 -14.21
N GLN A 180 -21.70 2.13 -14.29
CA GLN A 180 -22.99 1.58 -14.75
C GLN A 180 -24.12 1.91 -13.78
N ARG A 181 -23.92 1.74 -12.47
CA ARG A 181 -24.93 2.05 -11.43
C ARG A 181 -25.34 3.52 -11.44
N THR A 182 -24.37 4.42 -11.59
CA THR A 182 -24.62 5.87 -11.65
C THR A 182 -25.29 6.31 -12.95
N CYS A 183 -25.11 5.57 -14.05
CA CYS A 183 -25.78 5.83 -15.33
C CYS A 183 -27.20 5.22 -15.44
N LEU A 184 -27.58 4.30 -14.55
CA LEU A 184 -28.94 3.76 -14.54
C LEU A 184 -29.92 4.79 -13.96
N PRO A 185 -31.05 5.08 -14.65
CA PRO A 185 -32.07 5.95 -14.10
C PRO A 185 -32.63 5.33 -12.82
N ASN A 186 -32.74 6.15 -11.76
CA ASN A 186 -33.30 5.72 -10.49
C ASN A 186 -34.73 5.16 -10.71
N PRO A 187 -34.99 3.87 -10.44
CA PRO A 187 -36.31 3.27 -10.68
C PRO A 187 -37.40 3.86 -9.77
N ILE A 188 -37.04 4.71 -8.80
CA ILE A 188 -37.97 5.40 -7.90
C ILE A 188 -38.50 6.72 -8.52
N ALA A 189 -38.01 7.14 -9.69
CA ALA A 189 -38.46 8.37 -10.36
C ALA A 189 -39.62 8.18 -11.35
N THR A 190 -40.47 7.16 -11.15
CA THR A 190 -41.79 7.06 -11.79
C THR A 190 -42.86 6.95 -10.72
N ASP A 191 -43.32 8.11 -10.24
CA ASP A 191 -44.72 8.40 -9.93
C ASP A 191 -44.81 9.80 -9.29
N CYS A 192 -45.13 10.79 -10.14
CA CYS A 192 -45.75 12.08 -9.80
C CYS A 192 -46.58 12.53 -11.00
#